data_AF-A0A3N2QVC2-F1
#
_entry.id   AF-A0A3N2QVC2-F1
#
_cell.length_a   1.000
_cell.length_b   1.000
_cell.length_c   1.000
_cell.angle_alpha   90.00
_cell.angle_beta   90.00
_cell.angle_gamma   90.00
#
_symmetry.space_group_name_H-M   'P 1'
#
loop_
_entity.id
_entity.type
_entity.pdbx_description
1 polymer ?
#
loop_
_entity_poly.entity_id
_entity_poly.type
_entity_poly.pdbx_seq_one_letter_code
_entity_poly.pdbx_strand_id
1 'polypeptide(L)' 'MHHMAQAARPRRNLFETWMNRLARTDQIERLQALSDADLARKGLRREDIVRHVFRDRTAF' A
#
# COMPACT_ATOMS: atom_id res chain seq x y z
N MET A 1 37.10 -27.43 11.66
CA MET A 1 36.02 -27.11 12.62
C MET A 1 35.39 -25.79 12.19
N HIS A 2 34.13 -25.86 11.76
CA HIS A 2 33.31 -24.80 11.19
C HIS A 2 33.08 -23.61 12.14
N HIS A 3 33.18 -22.38 11.65
CA HIS A 3 32.39 -21.26 12.19
C HIS A 3 31.84 -20.42 11.04
N MET A 4 30.63 -20.75 10.61
CA MET A 4 29.80 -19.87 9.81
C MET A 4 29.23 -18.75 10.68
N ALA A 5 29.21 -17.55 10.09
CA ALA A 5 28.10 -16.58 10.04
C ALA A 5 27.25 -16.33 11.29
N GLN A 6 27.12 -15.05 11.63
CA GLN A 6 25.82 -14.45 11.94
C GLN A 6 25.85 -12.95 11.63
N ALA A 7 25.55 -12.62 10.36
CA ALA A 7 25.17 -11.26 10.00
C ALA A 7 23.90 -10.90 10.78
N ALA A 8 23.97 -9.85 11.59
CA ALA A 8 22.85 -9.35 12.37
C ALA A 8 21.65 -9.10 11.44
N ARG A 9 20.56 -9.86 11.64
CA ARG A 9 19.31 -9.61 10.93
C ARG A 9 18.76 -8.25 11.39
N PRO A 10 18.43 -7.31 10.48
CA PRO A 10 17.91 -6.01 10.88
C PRO A 10 16.59 -6.19 11.64
N ARG A 11 16.47 -5.52 12.79
CA ARG A 11 15.19 -5.43 13.51
C ARG A 11 14.23 -4.60 12.66
N ARG A 12 13.28 -5.25 12.03
CA ARG A 12 12.18 -4.61 11.30
C ARG A 12 11.42 -3.73 12.29
N ASN A 13 11.47 -2.41 12.09
CA ASN A 13 10.76 -1.46 12.95
C ASN A 13 9.24 -1.65 12.71
N LEU A 14 8.54 -2.16 13.72
CA LEU A 14 7.09 -2.42 13.64
C LEU A 14 6.31 -1.12 13.41
N PHE A 15 6.80 0.00 13.94
CA PHE A 15 6.20 1.31 13.72
C PHE A 15 6.32 1.75 12.26
N GLU A 16 7.49 1.59 11.64
CA GLU A 16 7.70 1.89 10.22
C GLU A 16 6.83 1.01 9.31
N THR A 17 6.75 -0.29 9.62
CA THR A 17 5.90 -1.22 8.88
C THR A 17 4.41 -0.86 9.02
N TRP A 18 3.98 -0.44 10.21
CA TRP A 18 2.62 -0.01 10.47
C TRP A 18 2.30 1.33 9.79
N MET A 19 3.20 2.31 9.85
CA MET A 19 3.05 3.61 9.17
C MET A 19 3.02 3.46 7.64
N ASN A 20 3.83 2.57 7.07
CA ASN A 20 3.76 2.26 5.63
C ASN A 20 2.44 1.61 5.23
N ARG A 21 1.85 0.75 6.08
CA ARG A 21 0.52 0.18 5.84
C ARG A 21 -0.61 1.19 6.01
N LEU A 22 -0.42 2.18 6.89
CA LEU A 22 -1.37 3.28 7.07
C LEU A 22 -1.32 4.30 5.93
N ALA A 23 -0.16 4.46 5.30
CA ALA A 23 -0.09 5.14 4.01
C ALA A 23 -0.98 4.33 3.07
N ARG A 24 -2.07 4.93 2.56
CA ARG A 24 -3.05 4.23 1.70
C ARG A 24 -2.47 3.77 0.35
N THR A 25 -1.15 3.74 0.22
CA THR A 25 -0.36 3.11 -0.83
C THR A 25 -0.85 1.70 -1.12
N ASP A 26 -1.04 0.84 -0.11
CA ASP A 26 -1.55 -0.54 -0.32
C ASP A 26 -2.94 -0.56 -1.00
N GLN A 27 -3.77 0.45 -0.74
CA GLN A 27 -5.10 0.56 -1.34
C GLN A 27 -5.03 1.12 -2.76
N ILE A 28 -4.16 2.11 -2.99
CA ILE A 28 -3.89 2.66 -4.33
C ILE A 28 -3.32 1.57 -5.23
N GLU A 29 -2.31 0.83 -4.77
CA GLU A 29 -1.66 -0.26 -5.51
C GLU A 29 -2.66 -1.36 -5.86
N ARG A 30 -3.52 -1.76 -4.91
CA ARG A 30 -4.58 -2.75 -5.20
C ARG A 30 -5.55 -2.28 -6.28
N LEU A 31 -5.92 -1.01 -6.28
CA LEU A 31 -6.82 -0.45 -7.30
C LEU A 31 -6.10 -0.29 -8.64
N GLN A 32 -4.82 0.12 -8.64
CA GLN A 32 -4.01 0.22 -9.85
C GLN A 32 -3.75 -1.15 -10.51
N ALA A 33 -3.70 -2.22 -9.72
CA ALA A 33 -3.56 -3.59 -10.22
C ALA A 33 -4.82 -4.14 -10.93
N LEU A 34 -5.98 -3.48 -10.80
CA LEU A 34 -7.21 -3.89 -11.48
C LEU A 34 -7.22 -3.43 -12.94
N SER A 35 -7.89 -4.20 -13.80
CA SER A 35 -8.17 -3.77 -15.17
C SER A 35 -9.13 -2.58 -15.19
N ASP A 36 -9.15 -1.82 -16.29
CA ASP A 36 -10.08 -0.68 -16.43
C ASP A 36 -11.55 -1.15 -16.40
N ALA A 37 -11.83 -2.36 -16.89
CA ALA A 37 -13.17 -2.96 -16.81
C ALA A 37 -13.57 -3.27 -15.35
N ASP A 38 -12.64 -3.76 -14.54
CA ASP A 38 -12.89 -4.04 -13.12
C ASP A 38 -13.00 -2.76 -12.29
N LEU A 39 -12.25 -1.72 -12.64
CA LEU A 39 -12.42 -0.38 -12.08
C LEU A 39 -13.78 0.20 -12.45
N ALA A 40 -14.19 0.09 -13.71
CA ALA A 40 -15.51 0.56 -14.18
C ALA A 40 -16.66 -0.17 -13.48
N ARG A 41 -16.55 -1.49 -13.25
CA ARG A 41 -17.50 -2.26 -12.43
C ARG A 41 -17.64 -1.76 -11.00
N LYS A 42 -16.57 -1.16 -10.46
CA LYS A 42 -16.55 -0.50 -9.14
C LYS A 42 -16.98 0.97 -9.21
N GLY A 43 -17.33 1.49 -10.39
CA GLY A 43 -17.66 2.90 -10.61
C GLY A 43 -16.46 3.83 -10.50
N LEU A 44 -15.24 3.32 -10.78
CA LEU A 44 -14.00 4.07 -10.68
C LEU A 44 -13.32 4.21 -12.04
N ARG A 45 -12.74 5.39 -12.28
CA ARG A 45 -11.75 5.64 -13.31
C ARG A 45 -10.36 5.57 -12.71
N ARG A 46 -9.35 5.19 -13.50
CA ARG A 46 -7.97 5.03 -13.00
C ARG A 46 -7.38 6.33 -12.46
N GLU A 47 -7.66 7.44 -13.13
CA GLU A 47 -7.31 8.80 -12.75
C GLU A 47 -8.03 9.28 -11.47
N ASP A 48 -9.16 8.68 -11.12
CA ASP A 48 -9.91 9.01 -9.91
C ASP A 48 -9.51 8.16 -8.70
N ILE A 49 -8.61 7.16 -8.84
CA ILE A 49 -8.21 6.26 -7.75
C ILE A 49 -7.73 7.03 -6.52
N VAL A 50 -6.83 8.00 -6.70
CA VAL A 50 -6.27 8.79 -5.59
C VAL A 50 -7.38 9.59 -4.91
N ARG A 51 -8.21 10.29 -5.71
CA ARG A 51 -9.36 11.05 -5.18
C ARG A 51 -10.33 10.14 -4.42
N HIS A 52 -10.62 8.95 -4.94
CA HIS A 52 -11.49 7.98 -4.30
C HIS A 52 -10.91 7.48 -2.96
N VAL A 53 -9.62 7.15 -2.94
CA VAL A 53 -8.92 6.63 -1.75
C VAL A 53 -8.85 7.66 -0.62
N PHE A 54 -8.88 8.96 -0.93
CA PHE A 54 -8.82 10.04 0.06
C PHE A 54 -10.14 10.84 0.20
N ARG A 55 -11.22 10.44 -0.48
CA ARG A 55 -12.52 11.14 -0.45
C ARG A 55 -13.06 11.32 0.97
N ASP A 56 -12.77 10.37 1.86
CA ASP A 56 -13.17 10.36 3.27
C ASP A 56 -12.37 11.34 4.15
N ARG A 57 -11.30 11.95 3.63
CA ARG A 57 -10.44 12.88 4.38
C ARG A 57 -10.47 14.32 3.90
N THR A 58 -11.10 14.59 2.75
CA THR A 58 -11.25 15.96 2.20
C THR A 58 -12.50 16.68 2.71
N ALA A 59 -13.33 16.03 3.52
CA ALA A 59 -14.32 16.72 4.34
C ALA A 59 -13.61 17.25 5.60
N PHE A 60 -13.10 18.47 5.51
CA PHE A 60 -12.73 19.28 6.68
C PHE A 60 -14.00 19.79 7.37
#